data_AF-A0A5B6ZPP3-F1
#
_entry.id   AF-A0A5B6ZPP3-F1
#
_cell.length_a   1.000
_cell.length_b   1.000
_cell.length_c   1.000
_cell.angle_alpha   90.00
_cell.angle_beta   90.00
_cell.angle_gamma   90.00
#
_symmetry.space_group_name_H-M   'P 1'
#
loop_
_entity.id
_entity.type
_entity.pdbx_description
1 polymer ?
#
loop_
_entity_poly.entity_id
_entity_poly.type
_entity_poly.pdbx_seq_one_letter_code
_entity_poly.pdbx_strand_id
1 'polypeptide(L)'
;GNMKRRTKVIYKTLNPRWNQTLEFPDHGSPLELHVKDHNALLPTSNIGDCIVEYQRLPPNQMSDKWIPLQGVKKGEIHIQITRKVPELQKRSSLDSDSSSTKAHQICSQMKQVMIKLQSLIDDGNVEGLSASLSELESLYDMQEKHMLQLETEQVLLLNKVNELGQEIFNSSPSLSRRSSAS
;
A
#
# COMPACT_ATOMS: atom_id res chain seq x y z
N GLY A 1 22.12 4.97 -9.01
CA GLY A 1 21.56 5.12 -7.64
C GLY A 1 22.59 4.85 -6.54
N ASN A 2 22.26 5.19 -5.28
CA ASN A 2 23.16 5.10 -4.12
C ASN A 2 23.36 3.68 -3.56
N MET A 3 22.56 2.71 -4.00
CA MET A 3 22.64 1.33 -3.53
C MET A 3 22.78 0.38 -4.70
N LYS A 4 23.74 -0.55 -4.59
CA LYS A 4 24.09 -1.53 -5.62
C LYS A 4 24.07 -2.92 -5.00
N ARG A 5 23.47 -3.88 -5.69
CA ARG A 5 23.49 -5.31 -5.35
C ARG A 5 24.03 -6.08 -6.54
N ARG A 6 24.61 -7.25 -6.29
CA ARG A 6 25.16 -8.14 -7.32
C ARG A 6 24.64 -9.54 -7.10
N THR A 7 24.32 -10.23 -8.19
CA THR A 7 24.00 -11.66 -8.15
C THR A 7 25.28 -12.49 -7.96
N LYS A 8 25.10 -13.78 -7.68
CA LYS A 8 26.19 -14.77 -7.76
C LYS A 8 26.74 -14.85 -9.20
N VAL A 9 28.03 -15.14 -9.31
CA VAL A 9 28.67 -15.45 -10.59
C VAL A 9 28.27 -16.87 -11.00
N ILE A 10 27.84 -17.05 -12.26
CA ILE A 10 27.59 -18.37 -12.85
C ILE A 10 28.64 -18.59 -13.93
N TYR A 11 29.42 -19.64 -13.76
CA TYR A 11 30.56 -19.90 -14.65
C TYR A 11 30.14 -20.64 -15.92
N LYS A 12 30.85 -20.36 -17.01
CA LYS A 12 30.86 -21.15 -18.25
C LYS A 12 29.48 -21.31 -18.91
N THR A 13 28.68 -20.25 -19.01
CA THR A 13 27.41 -20.26 -19.75
C THR A 13 27.05 -18.89 -20.32
N LEU A 14 26.41 -18.88 -21.49
CA LEU A 14 25.79 -17.70 -22.10
C LEU A 14 24.31 -17.53 -21.70
N ASN A 15 23.73 -18.54 -21.03
CA ASN A 15 22.35 -18.54 -20.56
C ASN A 15 22.31 -18.76 -19.03
N PRO A 16 22.91 -17.85 -18.23
CA PRO A 16 22.93 -17.98 -16.78
C PRO A 16 21.51 -17.91 -16.19
N ARG A 17 21.24 -18.77 -15.20
CA ARG A 17 19.99 -18.75 -14.42
C ARG A 17 20.30 -18.43 -12.97
N TRP A 18 20.17 -17.16 -12.60
CA TRP A 18 20.51 -16.71 -11.24
C TRP A 18 19.48 -17.08 -10.19
N ASN A 19 18.19 -17.02 -10.54
CA ASN A 19 17.05 -17.27 -9.65
C ASN A 19 17.25 -16.62 -8.27
N GLN A 20 17.66 -15.35 -8.26
CA GLN A 20 18.00 -14.58 -7.07
C GLN A 20 17.08 -13.38 -6.95
N THR A 21 16.45 -13.26 -5.78
CA THR A 21 15.65 -12.09 -5.42
C THR A 21 16.54 -11.06 -4.72
N LEU A 22 16.47 -9.82 -5.19
CA LEU A 22 17.17 -8.68 -4.59
C LEU A 22 16.15 -7.62 -4.22
N GLU A 23 16.23 -7.09 -3.00
CA GLU A 23 15.32 -6.06 -2.51
C GLU A 23 16.02 -4.71 -2.40
N PHE A 24 15.28 -3.66 -2.80
CA PHE A 24 15.75 -2.30 -2.80
C PHE A 24 14.67 -1.40 -2.17
N PRO A 25 15.01 -0.45 -1.27
CA PRO A 25 14.14 0.67 -0.95
C PRO A 25 13.69 1.41 -2.21
N ASP A 26 12.39 1.68 -2.30
CA ASP A 26 11.79 2.48 -3.38
C ASP A 26 12.04 3.96 -3.11
N HIS A 27 12.79 4.61 -4.01
CA HIS A 27 13.07 6.04 -3.99
C HIS A 27 12.55 6.75 -5.25
N GLY A 28 11.67 6.11 -6.03
CA GLY A 28 11.16 6.67 -7.28
C GLY A 28 12.11 6.58 -8.49
N SER A 29 13.39 6.28 -8.27
CA SER A 29 14.41 6.22 -9.33
C SER A 29 14.32 4.92 -10.13
N PRO A 30 14.53 4.92 -11.47
CA PRO A 30 14.56 3.70 -12.29
C PRO A 30 15.58 2.67 -11.79
N LEU A 31 15.31 1.39 -12.06
CA LEU A 31 16.25 0.32 -11.76
C LEU A 31 17.20 0.11 -12.94
N GLU A 32 18.49 0.35 -12.71
CA GLU A 32 19.56 0.12 -13.68
C GLU A 32 20.17 -1.26 -13.47
N LEU A 33 20.17 -2.08 -14.51
CA LEU A 33 20.74 -3.42 -14.54
C LEU A 33 21.96 -3.42 -15.45
N HIS A 34 23.07 -3.93 -14.94
CA HIS A 34 24.33 -4.09 -15.67
C HIS A 34 24.69 -5.57 -15.71
N VAL A 35 24.76 -6.13 -16.91
CA VAL A 35 25.21 -7.50 -17.13
C VAL A 35 26.72 -7.48 -17.30
N LYS A 36 27.43 -8.28 -16.51
CA LYS A 36 28.90 -8.25 -16.45
C LYS A 36 29.51 -9.63 -16.67
N ASP A 37 30.59 -9.66 -17.44
CA ASP A 37 31.42 -10.86 -17.59
C ASP A 37 32.52 -10.86 -16.51
N HIS A 38 32.50 -11.90 -15.67
CA HIS A 38 33.46 -12.05 -14.59
C HIS A 38 34.57 -13.01 -15.03
N ASN A 39 35.77 -12.44 -15.22
CA ASN A 39 36.98 -13.20 -15.47
C ASN A 39 37.87 -13.18 -14.22
N ALA A 40 38.46 -14.32 -13.87
CA ALA A 40 39.36 -14.43 -12.72
C ALA A 40 40.70 -13.69 -12.93
N LEU A 41 41.09 -13.44 -14.19
CA LEU A 41 42.38 -12.86 -14.55
C LEU A 41 42.28 -11.44 -15.12
N LEU A 42 41.08 -11.02 -15.56
CA LEU A 42 40.86 -9.72 -16.21
C LEU A 42 39.82 -8.89 -15.42
N PRO A 43 39.87 -7.56 -15.52
CA PRO A 43 38.82 -6.70 -14.99
C PRO A 43 37.45 -7.12 -15.53
N THR A 44 36.45 -7.10 -14.67
CA THR A 44 35.07 -7.40 -15.05
C THR A 44 34.58 -6.41 -16.12
N SER A 45 34.19 -6.92 -17.29
CA SER A 45 33.70 -6.11 -18.40
C SER A 45 32.18 -6.00 -18.37
N ASN A 46 31.64 -4.87 -18.82
CA ASN A 46 30.20 -4.69 -18.99
C ASN A 46 29.79 -5.23 -20.36
N ILE A 47 28.82 -6.12 -20.37
CA ILE A 47 28.37 -6.85 -21.57
C ILE A 47 26.90 -6.62 -21.89
N GLY A 48 26.29 -5.57 -21.32
CA GLY A 48 24.94 -5.13 -21.66
C GLY A 48 24.27 -4.40 -20.52
N ASP A 49 23.44 -3.42 -20.86
CA ASP A 49 22.73 -2.57 -19.90
C ASP A 49 21.22 -2.66 -20.13
N CYS A 50 20.45 -2.47 -19.07
CA CYS A 50 19.00 -2.40 -19.14
C CYS A 50 18.47 -1.45 -18.07
N ILE A 51 17.50 -0.61 -18.43
CA ILE A 51 16.81 0.29 -17.50
C ILE A 51 15.37 -0.17 -17.37
N VAL A 52 14.91 -0.35 -16.13
CA VAL A 52 13.56 -0.81 -15.83
C VAL A 52 12.79 0.29 -15.11
N GLU A 53 11.79 0.85 -15.80
CA GLU A 53 10.83 1.79 -15.21
C GLU A 53 9.71 1.05 -14.46
N TYR A 54 9.98 0.69 -13.21
CA TYR A 54 9.03 -0.07 -12.39
C TYR A 54 7.89 0.77 -11.79
N GLN A 55 7.98 2.10 -11.84
CA GLN A 55 6.96 3.00 -11.29
C GLN A 55 5.60 2.89 -11.98
N ARG A 56 5.59 2.46 -13.25
CA ARG A 56 4.37 2.25 -14.04
C ARG A 56 3.73 0.87 -13.80
N LEU A 57 4.41 0.01 -13.04
CA LEU A 57 3.89 -1.32 -12.75
C LEU A 57 2.83 -1.26 -11.66
N PRO A 58 1.80 -2.13 -11.72
CA PRO A 58 0.81 -2.23 -10.66
C PRO A 58 1.49 -2.54 -9.30
N PRO A 59 1.10 -1.84 -8.22
CA PRO A 59 1.66 -2.08 -6.90
C PRO A 59 1.31 -3.50 -6.42
N ASN A 60 2.23 -4.11 -5.69
CA ASN A 60 2.10 -5.46 -5.09
C ASN A 60 1.79 -6.60 -6.07
N GLN A 61 1.89 -6.34 -7.38
CA GLN A 61 1.71 -7.34 -8.42
C GLN A 61 3.04 -7.65 -9.10
N MET A 62 3.34 -8.93 -9.26
CA MET A 62 4.54 -9.39 -9.95
C MET A 62 4.39 -9.24 -11.46
N SER A 63 5.37 -8.59 -12.07
CA SER A 63 5.53 -8.51 -13.52
C SER A 63 6.69 -9.38 -13.96
N ASP A 64 6.46 -10.23 -14.95
CA ASP A 64 7.42 -11.19 -15.49
C ASP A 64 7.66 -10.87 -16.98
N LYS A 65 8.89 -10.48 -17.34
CA LYS A 65 9.23 -10.03 -18.70
C LYS A 65 10.67 -10.35 -19.10
N TRP A 66 10.85 -10.59 -20.40
CA TRP A 66 12.14 -10.53 -21.08
C TRP A 66 12.40 -9.10 -21.57
N ILE A 67 13.60 -8.58 -21.33
CA ILE A 67 14.01 -7.24 -21.73
C ILE A 67 15.28 -7.31 -22.55
N PRO A 68 15.32 -6.74 -23.77
CA PRO A 68 16.52 -6.72 -24.58
C PRO A 68 17.60 -5.82 -23.96
N LEU A 69 18.84 -6.28 -24.01
CA LEU A 69 19.99 -5.51 -23.54
C LEU A 69 20.36 -4.42 -24.54
N GLN A 70 20.71 -3.25 -24.02
CA GLN A 70 21.17 -2.10 -24.80
C GLN A 70 22.69 -2.20 -25.05
N GLY A 71 23.14 -1.65 -26.18
CA GLY A 71 24.56 -1.59 -26.53
C GLY A 71 25.18 -2.91 -27.01
N VAL A 72 24.38 -3.95 -27.25
CA VAL A 72 24.84 -5.27 -27.71
C VAL A 72 24.16 -5.71 -28.99
N LYS A 73 24.81 -6.61 -29.73
CA LYS A 73 24.26 -7.18 -30.97
C LYS A 73 23.10 -8.15 -30.69
N LYS A 74 23.20 -8.93 -29.61
CA LYS A 74 22.21 -9.94 -29.17
C LYS A 74 22.33 -10.12 -27.67
N GLY A 75 21.19 -10.28 -26.98
CA GLY A 75 21.15 -10.55 -25.55
C GLY A 75 19.88 -9.99 -24.92
N GLU A 76 19.26 -10.79 -24.05
CA GLU A 76 18.05 -10.42 -23.32
C GLU A 76 18.20 -10.88 -21.86
N ILE A 77 17.54 -10.18 -20.96
CA ILE A 77 17.47 -10.55 -19.54
C ILE A 77 16.02 -10.82 -19.15
N HIS A 78 15.80 -11.94 -18.48
CA HIS A 78 14.52 -12.29 -17.89
C HIS A 78 14.45 -11.79 -16.46
N ILE A 79 13.43 -11.00 -16.14
CA ILE A 79 13.24 -10.47 -14.79
C ILE A 79 11.81 -10.67 -14.30
N GLN A 80 11.70 -10.90 -13.00
CA GLN A 80 10.47 -10.78 -12.24
C GLN A 80 10.62 -9.61 -11.29
N ILE A 81 9.70 -8.65 -11.35
CA ILE A 81 9.75 -7.43 -10.55
C ILE A 81 8.39 -7.15 -9.92
N THR A 82 8.40 -6.85 -8.63
CA THR A 82 7.21 -6.46 -7.86
C THR A 82 7.52 -5.15 -7.16
N ARG A 83 6.72 -4.11 -7.44
CA ARG A 83 6.78 -2.86 -6.68
C ARG A 83 6.02 -3.07 -5.37
N LYS A 84 6.75 -3.39 -4.30
CA LYS A 84 6.18 -3.50 -2.95
C LYS A 84 5.82 -2.10 -2.46
N VAL A 85 4.54 -1.79 -2.48
CA VAL A 85 4.01 -0.63 -1.75
C VAL A 85 3.48 -1.21 -0.46
N PRO A 86 3.97 -0.79 0.72
CA PRO A 86 3.35 -1.17 1.97
C PRO A 86 1.86 -0.92 1.81
N GLU A 87 1.06 -1.98 1.87
CA GLU A 87 -0.35 -1.77 2.02
C GLU A 87 -0.44 -1.04 3.36
N LEU A 88 -0.72 0.27 3.32
CA LEU A 88 -1.50 0.88 4.39
C LEU A 88 -2.54 -0.16 4.65
N GLN A 89 -2.56 -0.71 5.86
CA GLN A 89 -3.51 -1.74 6.22
C GLN A 89 -4.90 -1.20 5.89
N LYS A 90 -5.37 -1.45 4.66
CA LYS A 90 -6.65 -2.06 4.47
C LYS A 90 -6.45 -3.35 5.22
N ARG A 91 -6.79 -3.29 6.51
CA ARG A 91 -6.96 -4.50 7.32
C ARG A 91 -7.61 -5.47 6.36
N SER A 92 -7.07 -6.68 6.26
CA SER A 92 -7.78 -7.80 5.65
C SER A 92 -9.27 -7.56 5.84
N SER A 93 -10.00 -7.51 4.73
CA SER A 93 -11.42 -7.18 4.62
C SER A 93 -12.31 -8.23 5.30
N LEU A 94 -11.97 -8.54 6.54
CA LEU A 94 -12.74 -9.23 7.54
C LEU A 94 -12.91 -8.37 8.80
N ASP A 95 -12.17 -7.25 8.96
CA ASP A 95 -12.40 -6.30 10.07
C ASP A 95 -12.39 -4.80 9.71
N SER A 96 -12.09 -4.42 8.45
CA SER A 96 -12.26 -3.03 7.97
C SER A 96 -13.70 -2.71 7.51
N ASP A 97 -14.56 -3.72 7.48
CA ASP A 97 -16.00 -3.61 7.22
C ASP A 97 -16.77 -3.67 8.53
N SER A 98 -16.38 -2.89 9.55
CA SER A 98 -17.24 -2.72 10.73
C SER A 98 -17.96 -1.38 10.75
N SER A 99 -17.33 -0.25 10.41
CA SER A 99 -18.03 1.05 10.55
C SER A 99 -18.86 1.45 9.33
N SER A 100 -18.33 1.27 8.11
CA SER A 100 -19.07 1.51 6.86
C SER A 100 -20.30 0.59 6.78
N THR A 101 -20.11 -0.71 7.06
CA THR A 101 -21.20 -1.69 7.11
C THR A 101 -22.18 -1.43 8.25
N LYS A 102 -21.73 -1.05 9.47
CA LYS A 102 -22.64 -0.69 10.56
C LYS A 102 -23.51 0.51 10.21
N ALA A 103 -22.96 1.55 9.60
CA ALA A 103 -23.76 2.70 9.17
C ALA A 103 -24.82 2.29 8.13
N HIS A 104 -24.44 1.50 7.12
CA HIS A 104 -25.38 0.96 6.14
C HIS A 104 -26.42 0.02 6.77
N GLN A 105 -26.03 -0.76 7.78
CA GLN A 105 -26.91 -1.67 8.51
C GLN A 105 -27.93 -0.91 9.37
N ILE A 106 -27.49 0.11 10.13
CA ILE A 106 -28.37 0.98 10.93
C ILE A 106 -29.36 1.69 10.01
N CYS A 107 -28.89 2.29 8.91
CA CYS A 107 -29.77 2.91 7.91
C CYS A 107 -30.79 1.92 7.31
N SER A 108 -30.34 0.70 7.00
CA SER A 108 -31.23 -0.35 6.50
C SER A 108 -32.29 -0.72 7.54
N GLN A 109 -31.90 -0.90 8.80
CA GLN A 109 -32.83 -1.21 9.89
C GLN A 109 -33.83 -0.08 10.12
N MET A 110 -33.38 1.17 10.18
CA MET A 110 -34.26 2.33 10.31
C MET A 110 -35.26 2.40 9.16
N LYS A 111 -34.83 2.13 7.92
CA LYS A 111 -35.73 2.08 6.77
C LYS A 111 -36.79 0.98 6.92
N GLN A 112 -36.43 -0.20 7.43
CA GLN A 112 -37.39 -1.27 7.68
C GLN A 112 -38.39 -0.89 8.78
N VAL A 113 -37.92 -0.27 9.87
CA VAL A 113 -38.79 0.20 10.95
C VAL A 113 -39.74 1.30 10.45
N MET A 114 -39.26 2.22 9.62
CA MET A 114 -40.11 3.26 9.00
C MET A 114 -41.20 2.66 8.10
N ILE A 115 -40.86 1.65 7.28
CA ILE A 115 -41.85 0.92 6.47
C ILE A 115 -42.86 0.20 7.37
N LYS A 116 -42.39 -0.44 8.44
CA LYS A 116 -43.25 -1.15 9.42
C LYS A 116 -44.18 -0.19 10.17
N LEU A 117 -43.69 0.99 10.56
CA LEU A 117 -44.52 2.04 11.15
C LEU A 117 -45.63 2.46 10.18
N GLN A 118 -45.29 2.65 8.90
CA GLN A 118 -46.26 3.04 7.89
C GLN A 118 -47.37 1.98 7.71
N SER A 119 -47.01 0.69 7.65
CA SER A 119 -48.02 -0.38 7.57
C SER A 119 -48.89 -0.48 8.82
N LEU A 120 -48.31 -0.28 10.01
CA LEU A 120 -49.07 -0.34 11.26
C LEU A 120 -50.04 0.83 11.44
N ILE A 121 -49.73 2.01 10.86
CA ILE A 121 -50.65 3.15 10.78
C ILE A 121 -51.86 2.78 9.92
N ASP A 122 -51.61 2.20 8.74
CA ASP A 122 -52.68 1.78 7.81
C ASP A 122 -53.60 0.72 8.43
N ASP A 123 -53.05 -0.18 9.24
CA ASP A 123 -53.78 -1.24 9.95
C ASP A 123 -54.44 -0.78 11.27
N GLY A 124 -54.20 0.45 11.72
CA GLY A 124 -54.74 0.98 12.98
C GLY A 124 -54.21 0.31 14.26
N ASN A 125 -53.05 -0.37 14.20
CA ASN A 125 -52.47 -1.11 15.31
C ASN A 125 -51.59 -0.22 16.21
N VAL A 126 -52.22 0.43 17.19
CA VAL A 126 -51.56 1.41 18.09
C VAL A 126 -50.50 0.77 19.00
N GLU A 127 -50.68 -0.48 19.44
CA GLU A 127 -49.73 -1.16 20.32
C GLU A 127 -48.45 -1.54 19.58
N GLY A 128 -48.59 -2.04 18.34
CA GLY A 128 -47.45 -2.31 17.45
C GLY A 128 -46.68 -1.04 17.07
N LEU A 129 -47.37 0.10 16.94
CA LEU A 129 -46.75 1.40 16.65
C LEU A 129 -45.84 1.85 17.79
N SER A 130 -46.31 1.76 19.03
CA SER A 130 -45.53 2.13 20.21
C SER A 130 -44.22 1.34 20.29
N ALA A 131 -44.29 0.02 20.14
CA ALA A 131 -43.10 -0.84 20.16
C ALA A 131 -42.11 -0.51 19.01
N SER A 132 -42.63 -0.23 17.82
CA SER A 132 -41.79 0.11 16.65
C SER A 132 -41.16 1.50 16.76
N LEU A 133 -41.81 2.46 17.44
CA LEU A 133 -41.23 3.78 17.74
C LEU A 133 -40.08 3.66 18.73
N SER A 134 -40.21 2.87 19.80
CA SER A 134 -39.11 2.62 20.74
C SER A 134 -37.91 1.93 20.07
N GLU A 135 -38.18 1.02 19.12
CA GLU A 135 -37.12 0.41 18.30
C GLU A 135 -36.39 1.46 17.45
N LEU A 136 -37.12 2.42 16.87
CA LEU A 136 -36.54 3.50 16.07
C LEU A 136 -35.68 4.45 16.93
N GLU A 137 -36.14 4.83 18.11
CA GLU A 137 -35.35 5.65 19.06
C GLU A 137 -34.03 4.96 19.44
N SER A 138 -34.08 3.66 19.75
CA SER A 138 -32.86 2.89 20.05
C SER A 138 -31.88 2.85 18.88
N LEU A 139 -32.38 2.77 17.63
CA LEU A 139 -31.53 2.82 16.44
C LEU A 139 -30.89 4.21 16.24
N TYR A 140 -31.61 5.29 16.53
CA TYR A 140 -31.07 6.65 16.51
C TYR A 140 -29.95 6.83 17.55
N ASP A 141 -30.15 6.39 18.79
CA ASP A 141 -29.12 6.43 19.83
C ASP A 141 -27.85 5.65 19.43
N MET A 142 -28.05 4.51 18.76
CA MET A 142 -26.94 3.69 18.26
C MET A 142 -26.22 4.38 17.10
N GLN A 143 -26.94 5.09 16.22
CA GLN A 143 -26.36 5.90 15.16
C GLN A 143 -25.48 7.03 15.73
N GLU A 144 -25.97 7.75 16.73
CA GLU A 144 -25.26 8.86 17.38
C GLU A 144 -23.98 8.38 18.05
N LYS A 145 -24.05 7.31 18.84
CA LYS A 145 -22.87 6.69 19.48
C LYS A 145 -21.83 6.26 18.45
N HIS A 146 -22.27 5.69 17.33
CA HIS A 146 -21.36 5.28 16.27
C HIS A 146 -20.69 6.48 15.57
N MET A 147 -21.42 7.57 15.35
CA MET A 147 -20.88 8.82 14.80
C MET A 147 -19.80 9.40 15.73
N LEU A 148 -20.08 9.50 17.02
CA LEU A 148 -19.13 10.00 18.02
C LEU A 148 -17.86 9.14 18.11
N GLN A 149 -18.01 7.81 17.99
CA GLN A 149 -16.87 6.91 17.94
C GLN A 149 -15.96 7.22 16.74
N LEU A 150 -16.55 7.41 15.55
CA LEU A 150 -15.80 7.73 14.34
C LEU A 150 -15.08 9.07 14.43
N GLU A 151 -15.72 10.10 14.98
CA GLU A 151 -15.07 11.40 15.21
C GLU A 151 -13.89 11.26 16.18
N THR A 152 -14.04 10.49 17.24
CA THR A 152 -12.96 10.22 18.21
C THR A 152 -11.79 9.51 17.54
N GLU A 153 -12.07 8.46 16.76
CA GLU A 153 -11.04 7.72 16.01
C GLU A 153 -10.33 8.62 14.99
N GLN A 154 -11.06 9.49 14.29
CA GLN A 154 -10.50 10.45 13.35
C GLN A 154 -9.53 11.42 14.05
N VAL A 155 -9.92 11.98 15.20
CA VAL A 155 -9.06 12.89 15.97
C VAL A 155 -7.78 12.19 16.43
N LEU A 156 -7.88 10.95 16.91
CA LEU A 156 -6.71 10.17 17.35
C LEU A 156 -5.74 9.90 16.19
N LEU A 157 -6.26 9.58 15.00
CA LEU A 157 -5.44 9.36 13.81
C LEU A 157 -4.74 10.64 13.37
N LEU A 158 -5.43 11.79 13.38
CA LEU A 158 -4.82 13.08 13.04
C LEU A 158 -3.71 13.45 14.02
N ASN A 159 -3.93 13.25 15.32
CA ASN A 159 -2.90 13.46 16.33
C ASN A 159 -1.70 12.56 16.09
N LYS A 160 -1.93 11.28 15.74
CA LYS A 160 -0.83 10.35 15.46
C LYS A 160 -0.03 10.72 14.23
N VAL A 161 -0.68 11.20 13.17
CA VAL A 161 -0.01 11.71 11.97
C VAL A 161 0.87 12.91 12.32
N ASN A 162 0.37 13.82 13.15
CA ASN A 162 1.12 15.00 13.59
C ASN A 162 2.36 14.61 14.42
N GLU A 163 2.23 13.66 15.35
CA GLU A 163 3.35 13.12 16.13
C GLU A 163 4.44 12.53 15.23
N LEU A 164 4.06 11.65 14.28
CA LEU A 164 5.00 11.02 13.36
C LEU A 164 5.70 12.05 12.47
N GLY A 165 4.98 13.10 12.03
CA GLY A 165 5.57 14.20 11.28
C GLY A 165 6.64 14.95 12.07
N GLN A 166 6.40 15.20 13.36
CA GLN A 166 7.38 15.83 14.24
C GLN A 166 8.57 14.92 14.51
N GLU A 167 8.37 13.62 14.71
CA GLU A 167 9.46 12.65 14.88
C GLU A 167 10.38 12.60 13.66
N ILE A 168 9.82 12.63 12.44
CA ILE A 168 10.60 12.68 11.19
C ILE A 168 11.40 13.99 11.09
N PHE A 169 10.80 15.13 11.45
CA PHE A 169 11.48 16.42 11.45
C PHE A 169 12.63 16.46 12.45
N ASN A 170 12.40 15.95 13.66
CA ASN A 170 13.39 15.92 14.74
C ASN A 170 14.52 14.90 14.51
N SER A 171 14.29 13.88 13.67
CA SER A 171 15.28 12.84 13.32
C SER A 171 16.16 13.21 12.12
N SER A 172 15.91 14.33 11.44
CA SER A 172 16.74 14.78 10.31
C SER A 172 18.04 15.41 10.81
N PRO A 173 19.23 14.91 10.42
CA PRO A 173 20.50 15.48 10.89
C PRO A 173 20.66 16.89 10.32
N SER A 174 20.87 17.86 11.20
CA SER A 174 21.25 19.22 10.80
C SER A 174 22.55 19.15 10.01
N LEU A 175 22.52 19.64 8.77
CA LEU A 175 23.71 19.93 7.98
C LEU A 175 24.47 21.06 8.69
N SER A 176 25.30 20.69 9.66
CA SER A 176 26.25 21.58 10.30
C SER A 176 27.14 22.20 9.23
N ARG A 177 26.85 23.47 8.98
CA ARG A 177 27.57 24.39 8.10
C ARG A 177 29.03 24.43 8.54
N ARG A 178 29.89 23.65 7.89
CA ARG A 178 31.34 23.70 8.05
C ARG A 178 31.81 24.98 7.35
N SER A 179 31.82 26.11 8.05
CA SER A 179 32.51 27.31 7.60
C SER A 179 34.01 27.04 7.66
N SER A 180 34.60 26.96 6.47
CA SER A 180 36.02 26.80 6.20
C SER A 180 36.86 27.88 6.87
N ALA A 181 37.94 27.42 7.50
CA ALA A 181 39.04 28.25 7.97
C ALA A 181 39.68 29.03 6.81
N SER A 182 40.11 30.26 7.09
CA SER A 182 41.08 31.03 6.32
C SER A 182 41.97 31.74 7.32
#